data_AF-A0A662KAH3-F1
#
_entry.id   AF-A0A662KAH3-F1
#
_cell.length_a   1.000
_cell.length_b   1.000
_cell.length_c   1.000
_cell.angle_alpha   90.00
_cell.angle_beta   90.00
_cell.angle_gamma   90.00
#
_symmetry.space_group_name_H-M   'P 1'
#
loop_
_entity.id
_entity.type
_entity.pdbx_description
1 polymer ?
#
loop_
_entity_poly.entity_id
_entity_poly.type
_entity_poly.pdbx_seq_one_letter_code
_entity_poly.pdbx_strand_id
1 'polypeptide(L)'
;MSARNFFICIFFATLIFTSSAASPCKERSIYKLLIIAPKKFCPLLKPLVAHKERVGIPTKLVSLEKVYDEMFWYGRDEPEKIKYFIKFAIERWGIKYVLLVGDYKKIPVRYVYNSFNYSFFPEERFISELYYADIYDKYGRFSSWDTNNNGVYGEWFGKEAEDKNIDLYPDVYVGRLACRNSFEVAVMVDKIIKYETRTYGSKWFRRFVVVGGDTYPECLNPKWKGYEGEENTLKAIKNMTGFEPIKLWTSDGSLKGPIDVIRAINRGCG
;
A
#
# COMPACT_ATOMS: atom_id res chain seq x y z
N MET A 1 16.95 20.87 65.35
CA MET A 1 17.67 21.87 64.52
C MET A 1 18.31 21.15 63.35
N SER A 2 18.18 21.77 62.17
CA SER A 2 18.59 21.34 60.83
C SER A 2 19.95 20.65 60.72
N ALA A 3 20.03 19.58 59.91
CA ALA A 3 20.89 19.54 58.72
C ALA A 3 20.61 18.29 57.88
N ARG A 4 20.15 18.53 56.65
CA ARG A 4 20.16 17.58 55.52
C ARG A 4 21.61 17.37 55.04
N ASN A 5 21.93 16.21 54.47
CA ASN A 5 22.63 16.05 53.18
C ASN A 5 22.93 14.55 52.91
N PHE A 6 22.25 13.98 51.91
CA PHE A 6 22.75 13.73 50.54
C PHE A 6 23.54 12.42 50.42
N PHE A 7 22.81 11.32 50.12
CA PHE A 7 23.39 10.07 49.64
C PHE A 7 23.71 10.22 48.16
N ILE A 8 25.01 10.26 47.83
CA ILE A 8 25.52 10.12 46.47
C ILE A 8 25.73 8.61 46.23
N CYS A 9 24.81 7.97 45.51
CA CYS A 9 25.02 6.61 45.01
C CYS A 9 25.76 6.70 43.67
N ILE A 10 27.08 6.44 43.71
CA ILE A 10 27.90 6.22 42.52
C ILE A 10 27.62 4.79 42.03
N PHE A 11 26.85 4.65 40.96
CA PHE A 11 26.72 3.38 40.25
C PHE A 11 27.88 3.25 39.25
N PHE A 12 28.85 2.40 39.57
CA PHE A 12 29.80 1.87 38.58
C PHE A 12 29.05 0.84 37.72
N ALA A 13 28.77 1.18 36.47
CA ALA A 13 28.33 0.22 35.46
C ALA A 13 29.54 -0.20 34.61
N THR A 14 30.09 -1.36 34.93
CA THR A 14 31.16 -2.00 34.14
C THR A 14 30.54 -2.53 32.85
N LEU A 15 30.88 -1.92 31.71
CA LEU A 15 30.45 -2.41 30.39
C LEU A 15 31.29 -3.64 30.02
N ILE A 16 30.71 -4.83 30.13
CA ILE A 16 31.29 -6.05 29.56
C ILE A 16 30.75 -6.18 28.14
N PHE A 17 31.59 -5.88 27.14
CA PHE A 17 31.33 -6.25 25.75
C PHE A 17 31.55 -7.75 25.59
N THR A 18 30.49 -8.55 25.64
CA THR A 18 30.52 -9.90 25.08
C THR A 18 30.06 -9.84 23.63
N SER A 19 31.00 -9.97 22.69
CA SER A 19 30.69 -10.24 21.28
C SER A 19 30.12 -11.66 21.17
N SER A 20 28.80 -11.76 21.08
CA SER A 20 28.15 -12.98 20.61
C SER A 20 27.53 -12.66 19.26
N ALA A 21 28.08 -13.25 18.20
CA ALA A 21 27.46 -13.31 16.89
C ALA A 21 26.11 -14.03 17.03
N ALA A 22 25.05 -13.25 17.28
CA ALA A 22 23.70 -13.76 17.25
C ALA A 22 23.34 -14.08 15.80
N SER A 23 23.12 -15.35 15.50
CA SER A 23 22.25 -15.73 14.40
C SER A 23 20.96 -14.89 14.48
N PRO A 24 20.39 -14.39 13.37
CA PRO A 24 19.22 -13.54 13.44
C PRO A 24 18.11 -14.33 14.12
N CYS A 25 17.86 -13.99 15.39
CA CYS A 25 16.77 -14.53 16.16
C CYS A 25 15.52 -14.18 15.36
N LYS A 26 14.85 -15.19 14.83
CA LYS A 26 13.63 -15.07 14.03
C LYS A 26 12.63 -14.30 14.89
N GLU A 27 12.57 -12.98 14.72
CA GLU A 27 11.69 -12.13 15.50
C GLU A 27 10.27 -12.67 15.34
N ARG A 28 9.68 -13.06 16.46
CA ARG A 28 8.38 -13.72 16.47
C ARG A 28 7.32 -12.65 16.16
N SER A 29 7.03 -12.47 14.87
CA SER A 29 5.91 -11.65 14.39
C SER A 29 4.61 -12.11 15.08
N ILE A 30 4.02 -11.21 15.86
CA ILE A 30 2.78 -11.41 16.62
C ILE A 30 1.59 -11.35 15.66
N TYR A 31 1.63 -10.37 14.75
CA TYR A 31 0.65 -10.18 13.69
C TYR A 31 1.39 -10.01 12.36
N LYS A 32 0.81 -10.53 11.28
CA LYS A 32 1.31 -10.34 9.90
C LYS A 32 0.55 -9.25 9.17
N LEU A 33 -0.77 -9.17 9.38
CA LEU A 33 -1.68 -8.22 8.74
C LEU A 33 -2.24 -7.23 9.77
N LEU A 34 -2.17 -5.94 9.46
CA LEU A 34 -2.84 -4.87 10.20
C LEU A 34 -3.97 -4.31 9.33
N ILE A 35 -5.18 -4.29 9.85
CA ILE A 35 -6.32 -3.64 9.22
C ILE A 35 -6.64 -2.36 10.01
N ILE A 36 -6.59 -1.21 9.34
CA ILE A 36 -7.00 0.09 9.90
C ILE A 36 -8.29 0.52 9.22
N ALA A 37 -9.32 0.85 10.00
CA ALA A 37 -10.62 1.26 9.48
C ALA A 37 -11.31 2.23 10.46
N PRO A 38 -12.20 3.13 10.01
CA PRO A 38 -13.09 3.85 10.92
C PRO A 38 -13.84 2.88 11.84
N LYS A 39 -14.04 3.25 13.11
CA LYS A 39 -14.67 2.39 14.14
C LYS A 39 -15.99 1.76 13.68
N LYS A 40 -16.79 2.51 12.91
CA LYS A 40 -18.06 2.03 12.33
C LYS A 40 -17.93 0.83 11.38
N PHE A 41 -16.78 0.65 10.73
CA PHE A 41 -16.53 -0.47 9.81
C PHE A 41 -15.93 -1.70 10.50
N CYS A 42 -15.35 -1.54 11.70
CA CYS A 42 -14.72 -2.65 12.42
C CYS A 42 -15.64 -3.88 12.62
N PRO A 43 -16.94 -3.75 12.99
CA PRO A 43 -17.82 -4.91 13.11
C PRO A 43 -17.93 -5.74 11.81
N LEU A 44 -17.96 -5.06 10.67
CA LEU A 44 -18.09 -5.69 9.34
C LEU A 44 -16.80 -6.35 8.86
N LEU A 45 -15.66 -5.98 9.45
CA LEU A 45 -14.35 -6.54 9.14
C LEU A 45 -14.00 -7.77 9.99
N LYS A 46 -14.74 -8.04 11.08
CA LYS A 46 -14.53 -9.23 11.91
C LYS A 46 -14.55 -10.56 11.11
N PRO A 47 -15.46 -10.77 10.14
CA PRO A 47 -15.42 -11.97 9.30
C PRO A 47 -14.13 -12.10 8.49
N LEU A 48 -13.61 -10.98 7.95
CA LEU A 48 -12.34 -10.97 7.22
C LEU A 48 -11.17 -11.32 8.14
N VAL A 49 -11.12 -10.75 9.35
CA VAL A 49 -10.11 -11.08 10.37
C VAL A 49 -10.14 -12.58 10.67
N ALA A 50 -11.32 -13.14 11.00
CA ALA A 50 -11.47 -14.56 11.31
C ALA A 50 -11.09 -15.48 10.13
N HIS A 51 -11.37 -15.05 8.89
CA HIS A 51 -10.94 -15.76 7.69
C HIS A 51 -9.41 -15.74 7.54
N LYS A 52 -8.77 -14.58 7.70
CA LYS A 52 -7.31 -14.43 7.60
C LYS A 52 -6.56 -15.22 8.67
N GLU A 53 -7.05 -15.21 9.91
CA GLU A 53 -6.52 -16.05 11.00
C GLU A 53 -6.56 -17.54 10.63
N ARG A 54 -7.69 -18.00 10.07
CA ARG A 54 -7.88 -19.42 9.68
C ARG A 54 -6.93 -19.87 8.59
N VAL A 55 -6.55 -18.99 7.66
CA VAL A 55 -5.57 -19.29 6.60
C VAL A 55 -4.13 -19.00 7.01
N GLY A 56 -3.85 -18.83 8.31
CA GLY A 56 -2.49 -18.69 8.83
C GLY A 56 -1.88 -17.29 8.70
N ILE A 57 -2.74 -16.26 8.62
CA ILE A 57 -2.36 -14.84 8.60
C ILE A 57 -2.88 -14.19 9.89
N PRO A 58 -2.09 -14.19 10.97
CA PRO A 58 -2.39 -13.44 12.18
C PRO A 58 -2.69 -11.98 11.86
N THR A 59 -3.87 -11.50 12.24
CA THR A 59 -4.47 -10.25 11.76
C THR A 59 -4.93 -9.39 12.94
N LYS A 60 -4.40 -8.16 13.01
CA LYS A 60 -4.83 -7.16 13.97
C LYS A 60 -5.78 -6.16 13.31
N LEU A 61 -6.99 -6.00 13.85
CA LEU A 61 -7.92 -4.93 13.48
C LEU A 61 -7.85 -3.80 14.49
N VAL A 62 -7.62 -2.57 14.01
CA VAL A 62 -7.52 -1.35 14.83
C VAL A 62 -8.43 -0.28 14.21
N SER A 63 -9.19 0.43 15.05
CA SER A 63 -9.99 1.56 14.58
C SER A 63 -9.12 2.78 14.33
N LEU A 64 -9.43 3.58 13.31
CA LEU A 64 -8.69 4.80 12.97
C LEU A 64 -8.64 5.78 14.14
N GLU A 65 -9.73 5.91 14.88
CA GLU A 65 -9.84 6.74 16.08
C GLU A 65 -8.83 6.29 17.14
N LYS A 66 -8.63 4.98 17.29
CA LYS A 66 -7.66 4.41 18.22
C LYS A 66 -6.22 4.67 17.75
N VAL A 67 -5.98 4.65 16.44
CA VAL A 67 -4.69 5.03 15.87
C VAL A 67 -4.35 6.47 16.25
N TYR A 68 -5.30 7.39 16.09
CA TYR A 68 -5.10 8.79 16.45
C TYR A 68 -4.91 8.99 17.96
N ASP A 69 -5.66 8.28 18.80
CA ASP A 69 -5.51 8.31 20.25
C ASP A 69 -4.13 7.82 20.71
N GLU A 70 -3.65 6.69 20.17
CA GLU A 70 -2.35 6.13 20.54
C GLU A 70 -1.18 6.98 19.99
N MET A 71 -1.37 7.58 18.82
CA MET A 71 -0.38 8.49 18.20
C MET A 71 -0.63 9.94 18.58
N PHE A 72 -1.29 10.25 19.70
CA PHE A 72 -1.60 11.63 20.08
C PHE A 72 -0.36 12.54 20.07
N TRP A 73 0.76 12.06 20.64
CA TRP A 73 2.04 12.78 20.73
C TRP A 73 2.98 12.62 19.53
N TYR A 74 2.57 11.87 18.50
CA TYR A 74 3.38 11.59 17.30
C TYR A 74 2.67 12.10 16.05
N GLY A 75 3.42 12.42 15.00
CA GLY A 75 2.86 12.90 13.74
C GLY A 75 2.28 14.32 13.80
N ARG A 76 2.63 15.12 12.80
CA ARG A 76 2.21 16.53 12.63
C ARG A 76 0.76 16.64 12.17
N ASP A 77 0.26 15.64 11.45
CA ASP A 77 -1.10 15.56 10.94
C ASP A 77 -1.64 14.13 10.96
N GLU A 78 -2.90 13.95 10.54
CA GLU A 78 -3.58 12.66 10.54
C GLU A 78 -2.88 11.57 9.68
N PRO A 79 -2.45 11.83 8.42
CA PRO A 79 -1.69 10.83 7.67
C PRO A 79 -0.37 10.47 8.35
N GLU A 80 0.37 11.43 8.91
CA GLU A 80 1.63 11.10 9.59
C GLU A 80 1.40 10.30 10.86
N LYS A 81 0.30 10.54 11.60
CA LYS A 81 -0.13 9.68 12.72
C LYS A 81 -0.36 8.24 12.28
N ILE A 82 -1.06 8.03 11.15
CA ILE A 82 -1.24 6.67 10.59
C ILE A 82 0.11 6.05 10.25
N LYS A 83 1.01 6.82 9.63
CA LYS A 83 2.36 6.36 9.27
C LYS A 83 3.20 5.95 10.49
N TYR A 84 3.19 6.75 11.55
CA TYR A 84 3.83 6.39 12.82
C TYR A 84 3.22 5.16 13.47
N PHE A 85 1.90 4.98 13.38
CA PHE A 85 1.25 3.79 13.89
C PHE A 85 1.67 2.53 13.12
N ILE A 86 1.80 2.62 11.80
CA ILE A 86 2.32 1.54 10.96
C ILE A 86 3.76 1.21 11.36
N LYS A 87 4.62 2.22 11.54
CA LYS A 87 5.98 2.05 12.08
C LYS A 87 5.98 1.29 13.41
N PHE A 88 5.17 1.73 14.37
CA PHE A 88 5.01 1.06 15.65
C PHE A 88 4.58 -0.40 15.48
N ALA A 89 3.62 -0.67 14.58
CA ALA A 89 3.11 -2.01 14.34
C ALA A 89 4.16 -2.93 13.67
N ILE A 90 5.01 -2.40 12.80
CA ILE A 90 6.17 -3.12 12.26
C ILE A 90 7.12 -3.49 13.41
N GLU A 91 7.56 -2.50 14.19
CA GLU A 91 8.60 -2.69 15.22
C GLU A 91 8.14 -3.51 16.42
N ARG A 92 6.87 -3.43 16.80
CA ARG A 92 6.35 -4.11 17.99
C ARG A 92 5.63 -5.41 17.68
N TRP A 93 5.01 -5.53 16.51
CA TRP A 93 4.20 -6.70 16.16
C TRP A 93 4.77 -7.49 15.00
N GLY A 94 5.75 -6.97 14.25
CA GLY A 94 6.29 -7.61 13.06
C GLY A 94 5.31 -7.63 11.90
N ILE A 95 4.49 -6.59 11.74
CA ILE A 95 3.56 -6.44 10.61
C ILE A 95 4.31 -6.43 9.29
N LYS A 96 3.74 -7.12 8.29
CA LYS A 96 4.23 -7.10 6.90
C LYS A 96 3.20 -6.57 5.90
N TYR A 97 1.92 -6.64 6.24
CA TYR A 97 0.82 -6.20 5.40
C TYR A 97 -0.06 -5.21 6.15
N VAL A 98 -0.47 -4.14 5.48
CA VAL A 98 -1.42 -3.15 5.98
C VAL A 98 -2.58 -3.06 4.99
N LEU A 99 -3.80 -3.14 5.50
CA LEU A 99 -5.03 -2.93 4.73
C LEU A 99 -5.79 -1.74 5.32
N LEU A 100 -5.85 -0.65 4.56
CA LEU A 100 -6.67 0.51 4.89
C LEU A 100 -8.09 0.30 4.36
N VAL A 101 -9.11 0.43 5.22
CA VAL A 101 -10.52 0.23 4.83
C VAL A 101 -11.30 1.52 5.01
N GLY A 102 -11.40 2.28 3.93
CA GLY A 102 -12.05 3.58 3.86
C GLY A 102 -11.64 4.35 2.61
N ASP A 103 -12.57 5.11 2.04
CA ASP A 103 -12.26 6.08 1.00
C ASP A 103 -11.40 7.24 1.53
N TYR A 104 -10.90 8.08 0.61
CA TYR A 104 -10.00 9.19 0.93
C TYR A 104 -10.58 10.21 1.93
N LYS A 105 -11.92 10.28 2.05
CA LYS A 105 -12.62 11.13 3.03
C LYS A 105 -12.63 10.55 4.45
N LYS A 106 -12.39 9.25 4.61
CA LYS A 106 -12.45 8.55 5.90
C LYS A 106 -11.08 8.20 6.43
N ILE A 107 -10.19 7.74 5.57
CA ILE A 107 -8.78 7.54 5.89
C ILE A 107 -8.03 8.44 4.92
N PRO A 108 -7.34 9.48 5.42
CA PRO A 108 -6.74 10.48 4.56
C PRO A 108 -5.70 9.85 3.63
N VAL A 109 -5.40 10.58 2.57
CA VAL A 109 -4.36 10.25 1.59
C VAL A 109 -3.25 11.29 1.70
N ARG A 110 -2.04 10.95 1.26
CA ARG A 110 -0.96 11.94 1.15
C ARG A 110 -0.88 12.47 -0.26
N TYR A 111 -0.91 13.79 -0.40
CA TYR A 111 -0.55 14.45 -1.65
C TYR A 111 0.95 14.72 -1.71
N VAL A 112 1.53 14.45 -2.88
CA VAL A 112 2.95 14.64 -3.20
C VAL A 112 3.07 15.77 -4.20
N TYR A 113 4.00 16.68 -3.96
CA TYR A 113 4.15 17.91 -4.74
C TYR A 113 5.33 17.80 -5.71
N ASN A 114 5.07 17.23 -6.89
CA ASN A 114 6.05 17.18 -7.97
C ASN A 114 5.67 18.21 -9.03
N SER A 115 6.02 19.47 -8.79
CA SER A 115 5.72 20.55 -9.70
C SER A 115 6.74 20.59 -10.84
N PHE A 116 6.50 19.77 -11.86
CA PHE A 116 7.25 19.86 -13.12
C PHE A 116 6.51 20.79 -14.11
N ASN A 117 6.89 22.07 -14.11
CA ASN A 117 6.23 23.13 -14.90
C ASN A 117 6.54 23.09 -16.42
N TYR A 118 7.04 21.96 -16.93
CA TYR A 118 7.42 21.76 -18.34
C TYR A 118 6.37 21.02 -19.18
N SER A 119 5.24 20.63 -18.59
CA SER A 119 4.15 19.95 -19.29
C SER A 119 3.10 20.94 -19.78
N PHE A 120 2.52 20.69 -20.96
CA PHE A 120 1.29 21.34 -21.42
C PHE A 120 0.10 21.08 -20.48
N PHE A 121 0.21 20.07 -19.61
CA PHE A 121 -0.74 19.72 -18.56
C PHE A 121 0.01 19.66 -17.22
N PRO A 122 0.14 20.79 -16.50
CA PRO A 122 0.80 20.81 -15.21
C PRO A 122 -0.03 20.03 -14.19
N GLU A 123 0.57 19.04 -13.54
CA GLU A 123 0.03 18.36 -12.37
C GLU A 123 0.77 18.88 -11.13
N GLU A 124 0.15 19.78 -10.39
CA GLU A 124 0.78 20.41 -9.21
C GLU A 124 1.10 19.39 -8.12
N ARG A 125 0.21 18.41 -7.94
CA ARG A 125 0.32 17.36 -6.93
C ARG A 125 -0.55 16.16 -7.28
N PHE A 126 -0.14 14.99 -6.83
CA PHE A 126 -0.87 13.73 -6.99
C PHE A 126 -0.95 12.95 -5.68
N ILE A 127 -1.85 11.97 -5.60
CA ILE A 127 -2.02 11.13 -4.41
C ILE A 127 -0.98 10.00 -4.41
N SER A 128 -0.35 9.74 -3.27
CA SER A 128 0.57 8.62 -3.10
C SER A 128 0.28 7.83 -1.82
N GLU A 129 -0.20 6.60 -1.98
CA GLU A 129 -0.32 5.64 -0.87
C GLU A 129 1.02 5.00 -0.51
N LEU A 130 2.05 5.12 -1.38
CA LEU A 130 3.42 4.71 -1.06
C LEU A 130 3.93 5.44 0.20
N TYR A 131 3.40 6.63 0.49
CA TYR A 131 3.66 7.35 1.75
C TYR A 131 3.42 6.49 3.01
N TYR A 132 2.42 5.60 3.01
CA TYR A 132 2.15 4.72 4.14
C TYR A 132 3.01 3.46 4.15
N ALA A 133 3.69 3.17 3.04
CA ALA A 133 4.51 1.97 2.85
C ALA A 133 6.01 2.22 3.06
N ASP A 134 6.52 3.37 2.61
CA ASP A 134 7.89 3.87 2.84
C ASP A 134 7.96 4.49 4.24
N ILE A 135 8.45 3.74 5.21
CA ILE A 135 8.51 4.10 6.63
C ILE A 135 9.90 4.60 7.01
N TYR A 136 10.94 4.02 6.43
CA TYR A 136 12.33 4.31 6.76
C TYR A 136 13.09 4.83 5.54
N ASP A 137 14.02 5.75 5.78
CA ASP A 137 15.02 6.10 4.79
C ASP A 137 16.11 5.02 4.70
N LYS A 138 17.02 5.19 3.74
CA LYS A 138 18.18 4.29 3.53
C LYS A 138 19.10 4.09 4.76
N TYR A 139 18.96 4.89 5.81
CA TYR A 139 19.72 4.79 7.06
C TYR A 139 18.88 4.21 8.21
N GLY A 140 17.66 3.76 7.95
CA GLY A 140 16.73 3.22 8.95
C GLY A 140 16.06 4.29 9.82
N ARG A 141 16.10 5.57 9.42
CA ARG A 141 15.44 6.67 10.14
C ARG A 141 14.04 6.89 9.58
N PHE A 142 13.13 7.43 10.37
CA PHE A 142 11.77 7.67 9.89
C PHE A 142 11.74 8.61 8.67
N SER A 143 11.12 8.15 7.60
CA SER A 143 10.93 8.86 6.33
C SER A 143 9.66 9.72 6.41
N SER A 144 9.77 10.98 6.82
CA SER A 144 8.61 11.88 6.98
C SER A 144 7.97 12.30 5.66
N TRP A 145 8.72 12.18 4.55
CA TRP A 145 8.47 12.80 3.24
C TRP A 145 8.33 14.32 3.30
N ASP A 146 8.89 14.95 4.32
CA ASP A 146 8.96 16.40 4.48
C ASP A 146 10.22 16.67 5.32
N THR A 147 11.35 16.77 4.62
CA THR A 147 12.71 16.91 5.17
C THR A 147 12.93 18.31 5.72
N ASN A 148 12.37 19.31 5.05
CA ASN A 148 12.54 20.73 5.39
C ASN A 148 11.51 21.23 6.43
N ASN A 149 10.52 20.40 6.80
CA ASN A 149 9.44 20.67 7.75
C ASN A 149 8.52 21.83 7.36
N ASN A 150 8.29 22.03 6.05
CA ASN A 150 7.41 23.09 5.57
C ASN A 150 5.93 22.65 5.41
N GLY A 151 5.62 21.37 5.64
CA GLY A 151 4.27 20.81 5.51
C GLY A 151 3.85 20.50 4.06
N VAL A 152 4.78 20.57 3.12
CA VAL A 152 4.64 20.15 1.73
C VAL A 152 5.45 18.87 1.57
N TYR A 153 4.83 17.84 0.98
CA TYR A 153 5.37 16.48 1.08
C TYR A 153 5.84 15.96 -0.27
N GLY A 154 6.97 15.25 -0.28
CA GLY A 154 7.59 14.67 -1.47
C GLY A 154 7.89 15.71 -2.54
N GLU A 155 8.36 16.87 -2.11
CA GLU A 155 8.65 18.01 -2.96
C GLU A 155 9.75 17.73 -3.97
N TRP A 156 9.43 17.94 -5.24
CA TRP A 156 10.40 17.94 -6.33
C TRP A 156 10.22 19.19 -7.18
N PHE A 157 11.17 20.12 -7.09
CA PHE A 157 11.20 21.35 -7.88
C PHE A 157 12.52 21.47 -8.66
N GLY A 158 12.42 21.77 -9.95
CA GLY A 158 13.61 21.99 -10.77
C GLY A 158 14.43 20.71 -11.00
N LYS A 159 15.70 20.71 -10.57
CA LYS A 159 16.68 19.66 -10.92
C LYS A 159 16.94 18.64 -9.82
N GLU A 160 16.50 18.89 -8.59
CA GLU A 160 16.69 17.99 -7.45
C GLU A 160 15.46 17.94 -6.54
N ALA A 161 15.35 16.88 -5.74
CA ALA A 161 14.34 16.78 -4.71
C ALA A 161 14.65 17.74 -3.55
N GLU A 162 13.64 18.46 -3.07
CA GLU A 162 13.74 19.23 -1.83
C GLU A 162 13.67 18.27 -0.62
N ASP A 163 12.86 17.22 -0.73
CA ASP A 163 12.76 16.13 0.25
C ASP A 163 13.77 15.01 -0.03
N LYS A 164 14.99 15.22 0.46
CA LYS A 164 16.16 14.38 0.12
C LYS A 164 16.22 13.02 0.82
N ASN A 165 15.40 12.79 1.85
CA ASN A 165 15.45 11.57 2.67
C ASN A 165 14.44 10.48 2.24
N ILE A 166 13.78 10.64 1.10
CA ILE A 166 12.83 9.67 0.56
C ILE A 166 13.59 8.68 -0.32
N ASP A 167 13.63 7.40 0.04
CA ASP A 167 14.28 6.37 -0.78
C ASP A 167 13.31 5.61 -1.70
N LEU A 168 12.00 5.77 -1.49
CA LEU A 168 10.90 5.19 -2.25
C LEU A 168 10.81 3.65 -2.17
N TYR A 169 11.52 3.02 -1.22
CA TYR A 169 11.41 1.59 -0.96
C TYR A 169 10.29 1.30 0.04
N PRO A 170 9.26 0.53 -0.33
CA PRO A 170 8.21 0.18 0.61
C PRO A 170 8.74 -0.83 1.65
N ASP A 171 8.63 -0.48 2.94
CA ASP A 171 8.97 -1.34 4.08
C ASP A 171 7.84 -2.30 4.46
N VAL A 172 6.61 -1.99 4.02
CA VAL A 172 5.41 -2.77 4.30
C VAL A 172 4.49 -2.78 3.09
N TYR A 173 3.81 -3.91 2.86
CA TYR A 173 2.83 -4.01 1.78
C TYR A 173 1.54 -3.28 2.17
N VAL A 174 1.18 -2.22 1.45
CA VAL A 174 -0.04 -1.45 1.70
C VAL A 174 -1.07 -1.72 0.61
N GLY A 175 -2.31 -1.98 1.02
CA GLY A 175 -3.48 -2.00 0.14
C GLY A 175 -4.64 -1.20 0.74
N ARG A 176 -5.57 -0.77 -0.11
CA ARG A 176 -6.77 -0.02 0.31
C ARG A 176 -8.05 -0.61 -0.26
N LEU A 177 -9.02 -0.86 0.62
CA LEU A 177 -10.42 -1.02 0.25
C LEU A 177 -11.09 0.36 0.35
N ALA A 178 -11.25 1.05 -0.77
CA ALA A 178 -11.78 2.42 -0.82
C ALA A 178 -13.31 2.50 -0.61
N CYS A 179 -13.80 1.88 0.47
CA CYS A 179 -15.22 1.78 0.79
C CYS A 179 -15.76 3.09 1.39
N ARG A 180 -16.82 3.62 0.78
CA ARG A 180 -17.51 4.84 1.20
C ARG A 180 -18.54 4.58 2.29
N ASN A 181 -19.04 3.35 2.41
CA ASN A 181 -20.10 2.99 3.35
C ASN A 181 -20.01 1.51 3.78
N SER A 182 -20.83 1.16 4.77
CA SER A 182 -20.90 -0.19 5.35
C SER A 182 -21.28 -1.28 4.35
N PHE A 183 -22.15 -0.98 3.39
CA PHE A 183 -22.56 -1.94 2.36
C PHE A 183 -21.36 -2.31 1.46
N GLU A 184 -20.59 -1.32 1.01
CA GLU A 184 -19.38 -1.56 0.22
C GLU A 184 -18.34 -2.38 1.00
N VAL A 185 -18.17 -2.14 2.31
CA VAL A 185 -17.29 -2.95 3.17
C VAL A 185 -17.75 -4.41 3.20
N ALA A 186 -19.04 -4.65 3.46
CA ALA A 186 -19.60 -5.99 3.51
C ALA A 186 -19.42 -6.73 2.16
N VAL A 187 -19.66 -6.04 1.05
CA VAL A 187 -19.45 -6.58 -0.31
C VAL A 187 -17.99 -6.91 -0.57
N MET A 188 -17.04 -6.06 -0.16
CA MET A 188 -15.61 -6.35 -0.35
C MET A 188 -15.15 -7.53 0.53
N VAL A 189 -15.58 -7.59 1.78
CA VAL A 189 -15.27 -8.71 2.68
C VAL A 189 -15.79 -10.04 2.12
N ASP A 190 -17.05 -10.08 1.67
CA ASP A 190 -17.63 -11.29 1.07
C ASP A 190 -16.86 -11.72 -0.18
N LYS A 191 -16.54 -10.78 -1.09
CA LYS A 191 -15.77 -11.07 -2.30
C LYS A 191 -14.39 -11.66 -1.99
N ILE A 192 -13.65 -11.09 -1.03
CA ILE A 192 -12.32 -11.58 -0.65
C ILE A 192 -12.42 -13.00 -0.09
N ILE A 193 -13.32 -13.23 0.86
CA ILE A 193 -13.50 -14.55 1.48
C ILE A 193 -13.94 -15.56 0.42
N LYS A 194 -14.90 -15.21 -0.43
CA LYS A 194 -15.38 -16.07 -1.51
C LYS A 194 -14.27 -16.42 -2.49
N TYR A 195 -13.44 -15.45 -2.88
CA TYR A 195 -12.31 -15.69 -3.77
C TYR A 195 -11.32 -16.68 -3.15
N GLU A 196 -10.96 -16.47 -1.88
CA GLU A 196 -9.96 -17.29 -1.20
C GLU A 196 -10.46 -18.68 -0.78
N THR A 197 -11.78 -18.90 -0.74
CA THR A 197 -12.36 -20.18 -0.28
C THR A 197 -13.06 -20.99 -1.36
N ARG A 198 -13.55 -20.37 -2.44
CA ARG A 198 -14.42 -21.02 -3.43
C ARG A 198 -13.97 -20.84 -4.89
N THR A 199 -13.09 -19.90 -5.18
CA THR A 199 -12.73 -19.60 -6.57
C THR A 199 -11.65 -20.51 -7.13
N TYR A 200 -10.73 -20.99 -6.30
CA TYR A 200 -9.68 -21.93 -6.74
C TYR A 200 -10.30 -23.17 -7.43
N GLY A 201 -9.81 -23.51 -8.63
CA GLY A 201 -10.32 -24.62 -9.44
C GLY A 201 -11.60 -24.31 -10.25
N SER A 202 -12.15 -23.09 -10.16
CA SER A 202 -13.28 -22.69 -10.99
C SER A 202 -12.90 -22.70 -12.48
N LYS A 203 -13.81 -23.19 -13.34
CA LYS A 203 -13.58 -23.25 -14.81
C LYS A 203 -13.21 -21.90 -15.42
N TRP A 204 -13.70 -20.79 -14.85
CA TRP A 204 -13.43 -19.45 -15.33
C TRP A 204 -12.11 -18.85 -14.83
N PHE A 205 -11.49 -19.44 -13.80
CA PHE A 205 -10.28 -18.91 -13.17
C PHE A 205 -9.10 -18.84 -14.13
N ARG A 206 -8.97 -19.83 -15.03
CA ARG A 206 -7.88 -19.82 -16.01
C ARG A 206 -8.11 -18.83 -17.14
N ARG A 207 -9.27 -18.17 -17.26
CA ARG A 207 -9.49 -17.19 -18.32
C ARG A 207 -8.79 -15.90 -17.96
N PHE A 208 -7.99 -15.39 -18.90
CA PHE A 208 -7.22 -14.17 -18.76
C PHE A 208 -7.64 -13.21 -19.88
N VAL A 209 -8.36 -12.14 -19.54
CA VAL A 209 -8.81 -11.16 -20.54
C VAL A 209 -7.73 -10.11 -20.72
N VAL A 210 -7.28 -9.92 -21.96
CA VAL A 210 -6.35 -8.86 -22.31
C VAL A 210 -7.01 -7.89 -23.29
N VAL A 211 -6.82 -6.59 -23.05
CA VAL A 211 -7.43 -5.52 -23.82
C VAL A 211 -6.31 -4.62 -24.33
N GLY A 212 -6.25 -4.41 -25.64
CA GLY A 212 -5.17 -3.66 -26.27
C GLY A 212 -5.68 -2.87 -27.47
N GLY A 213 -5.14 -1.68 -27.67
CA GLY A 213 -5.38 -0.87 -28.86
C GLY A 213 -4.16 -0.04 -29.21
N ASP A 214 -4.36 1.05 -29.95
CA ASP A 214 -3.27 1.92 -30.38
C ASP A 214 -3.32 3.28 -29.67
N THR A 215 -2.52 3.42 -28.60
CA THR A 215 -2.35 4.70 -27.89
C THR A 215 -1.34 5.62 -28.59
N TYR A 216 -0.44 5.06 -29.40
CA TYR A 216 0.65 5.79 -30.06
C TYR A 216 0.67 5.50 -31.56
N PRO A 217 -0.34 6.00 -32.30
CA PRO A 217 -0.49 5.64 -33.70
C PRO A 217 0.68 6.11 -34.56
N GLU A 218 0.97 5.33 -35.60
CA GLU A 218 2.10 5.58 -36.51
C GLU A 218 2.06 7.00 -37.13
N CYS A 219 0.86 7.58 -37.29
CA CYS A 219 0.68 8.95 -37.78
C CYS A 219 1.24 10.03 -36.83
N LEU A 220 1.34 9.74 -35.53
CA LEU A 220 1.91 10.62 -34.52
C LEU A 220 3.39 10.26 -34.23
N ASN A 221 3.79 9.02 -34.49
CA ASN A 221 5.17 8.57 -34.32
C ASN A 221 5.57 7.53 -35.40
N PRO A 222 6.11 7.98 -36.55
CA PRO A 222 6.49 7.08 -37.65
C PRO A 222 7.60 6.07 -37.33
N LYS A 223 8.29 6.22 -36.19
CA LYS A 223 9.32 5.28 -35.72
C LYS A 223 8.72 4.05 -35.04
N TRP A 224 7.46 4.12 -34.63
CA TRP A 224 6.72 3.00 -34.09
C TRP A 224 5.89 2.35 -35.19
N LYS A 225 5.77 1.01 -35.16
CA LYS A 225 4.88 0.27 -36.04
C LYS A 225 4.01 -0.69 -35.24
N GLY A 226 2.73 -0.77 -35.59
CA GLY A 226 1.75 -1.65 -34.94
C GLY A 226 1.08 -1.06 -33.70
N TYR A 227 0.33 -1.90 -32.99
CA TYR A 227 -0.55 -1.50 -31.90
C TYR A 227 0.15 -1.72 -30.55
N GLU A 228 0.64 -0.63 -29.93
CA GLU A 228 1.44 -0.69 -28.70
C GLU A 228 0.73 -1.43 -27.55
N GLY A 229 -0.57 -1.19 -27.39
CA GLY A 229 -1.37 -1.87 -26.37
C GLY A 229 -1.45 -3.37 -26.62
N GLU A 230 -1.59 -3.79 -27.88
CA GLU A 230 -1.65 -5.21 -28.24
C GLU A 230 -0.29 -5.91 -28.02
N GLU A 231 0.82 -5.27 -28.34
CA GLU A 231 2.17 -5.75 -28.03
C GLU A 231 2.40 -5.94 -26.51
N ASN A 232 1.89 -5.02 -25.70
CA ASN A 232 1.92 -5.18 -24.24
C ASN A 232 1.09 -6.36 -23.78
N THR A 233 -0.10 -6.58 -24.36
CA THR A 233 -0.90 -7.76 -24.03
C THR A 233 -0.20 -9.06 -24.42
N LEU A 234 0.56 -9.09 -25.52
CA LEU A 234 1.36 -10.25 -25.91
C LEU A 234 2.45 -10.57 -24.88
N LYS A 235 3.12 -9.55 -24.33
CA LYS A 235 4.09 -9.72 -23.23
C LYS A 235 3.42 -10.27 -21.98
N ALA A 236 2.21 -9.81 -21.65
CA ALA A 236 1.46 -10.35 -20.52
C ALA A 236 1.06 -11.82 -20.75
N ILE A 237 0.55 -12.16 -21.94
CA ILE A 237 0.20 -13.54 -22.32
C ILE A 237 1.41 -14.47 -22.21
N LYS A 238 2.60 -14.03 -22.65
CA LYS A 238 3.83 -14.81 -22.56
C LYS A 238 4.20 -15.19 -21.11
N ASN A 239 3.87 -14.33 -20.14
CA ASN A 239 4.17 -14.55 -18.72
C ASN A 239 3.06 -15.31 -17.97
N MET A 240 1.84 -15.37 -18.52
CA MET A 240 0.69 -16.01 -17.88
C MET A 240 0.51 -17.47 -18.32
N THR A 241 1.57 -18.29 -18.18
CA THR A 241 1.53 -19.72 -18.53
C THR A 241 0.44 -20.46 -17.75
N GLY A 242 -0.37 -21.27 -18.43
CA GLY A 242 -1.47 -22.02 -17.81
C GLY A 242 -2.81 -21.29 -17.81
N PHE A 243 -2.85 -20.03 -18.27
CA PHE A 243 -4.08 -19.29 -18.52
C PHE A 243 -4.49 -19.35 -20.01
N GLU A 244 -5.79 -19.26 -20.25
CA GLU A 244 -6.43 -19.21 -21.56
C GLU A 244 -6.74 -17.74 -21.90
N PRO A 245 -5.97 -17.12 -22.82
CA PRO A 245 -6.13 -15.70 -23.11
C PRO A 245 -7.38 -15.43 -23.96
N ILE A 246 -8.14 -14.42 -23.56
CA ILE A 246 -9.22 -13.82 -24.36
C ILE A 246 -8.73 -12.44 -24.79
N LYS A 247 -8.42 -12.30 -26.08
CA LYS A 247 -7.92 -11.06 -26.66
C LYS A 247 -9.09 -10.18 -27.08
N LEU A 248 -9.06 -8.92 -26.66
CA LEU A 248 -9.92 -7.85 -27.14
C LEU A 248 -9.03 -6.76 -27.71
N TRP A 249 -8.89 -6.76 -29.02
CA TRP A 249 -7.96 -5.96 -29.79
C TRP A 249 -8.66 -5.08 -30.81
N THR A 250 -8.11 -3.90 -31.05
CA THR A 250 -8.66 -2.99 -32.06
C THR A 250 -8.32 -3.44 -33.47
N SER A 251 -7.14 -4.06 -33.66
CA SER A 251 -6.63 -4.47 -34.98
C SER A 251 -7.50 -5.54 -35.66
N ASP A 252 -8.13 -6.43 -34.88
CA ASP A 252 -8.99 -7.52 -35.38
C ASP A 252 -10.49 -7.23 -35.19
N GLY A 253 -10.84 -6.04 -34.68
CA GLY A 253 -12.21 -5.60 -34.45
C GLY A 253 -12.93 -6.32 -33.30
N SER A 254 -12.22 -7.08 -32.45
CA SER A 254 -12.81 -7.71 -31.26
C SER A 254 -13.04 -6.71 -30.11
N LEU A 255 -12.32 -5.57 -30.11
CA LEU A 255 -12.56 -4.43 -29.23
C LEU A 255 -13.18 -3.27 -30.00
N LYS A 256 -14.49 -3.06 -29.83
CA LYS A 256 -15.23 -1.92 -30.41
C LYS A 256 -15.65 -0.91 -29.35
N GLY A 257 -15.77 -1.33 -28.10
CA GLY A 257 -16.11 -0.45 -27.00
C GLY A 257 -16.22 -1.16 -25.65
N PRO A 258 -16.70 -0.45 -24.61
CA PRO A 258 -16.71 -0.96 -23.25
C PRO A 258 -17.59 -2.21 -23.06
N ILE A 259 -18.60 -2.39 -23.91
CA ILE A 259 -19.51 -3.55 -23.84
C ILE A 259 -18.76 -4.86 -24.11
N ASP A 260 -17.74 -4.87 -24.98
CA ASP A 260 -16.98 -6.08 -25.29
C ASP A 260 -16.15 -6.53 -24.08
N VAL A 261 -15.54 -5.56 -23.39
CA VAL A 261 -14.80 -5.80 -22.13
C VAL A 261 -15.74 -6.33 -21.04
N ILE A 262 -16.88 -5.67 -20.84
CA ILE A 262 -17.88 -6.09 -19.85
C ILE A 262 -18.37 -7.52 -20.14
N ARG A 263 -18.66 -7.85 -21.41
CA ARG A 263 -19.09 -9.19 -21.82
C ARG A 263 -18.02 -10.24 -21.57
N ALA A 264 -16.74 -9.93 -21.83
CA ALA A 264 -15.64 -10.85 -21.58
C ALA A 264 -15.46 -11.11 -20.08
N ILE A 265 -15.43 -10.05 -19.26
CA ILE A 265 -15.28 -10.16 -17.80
C ILE A 265 -16.47 -10.87 -17.16
N ASN A 266 -17.70 -10.61 -17.61
CA ASN A 266 -18.92 -11.23 -17.08
C ASN A 266 -18.99 -12.74 -17.30
N ARG A 267 -18.22 -13.30 -18.23
CA ARG A 267 -18.07 -14.76 -18.34
C ARG A 267 -17.30 -15.31 -17.14
N GLY A 268 -16.49 -14.49 -16.48
CA GLY A 268 -15.55 -14.81 -15.41
C GLY A 268 -14.10 -14.84 -15.92
N CYS A 269 -13.18 -14.23 -15.18
CA CYS A 269 -11.74 -14.24 -15.44
C CYS A 269 -11.00 -14.23 -14.10
N GLY A 270 -9.85 -14.90 -14.05
CA GLY A 270 -9.03 -15.05 -12.83
C GLY A 270 -8.13 -13.88 -12.52
#